data_AF-A0A371J0Z6-F1
#
_entry.id   AF-A0A371J0Z6-F1
#
_cell.length_a   1.000
_cell.length_b   1.000
_cell.length_c   1.000
_cell.angle_alpha   90.00
_cell.angle_beta   90.00
_cell.angle_gamma   90.00
#
_symmetry.space_group_name_H-M   'P 1'
#
loop_
_entity.id
_entity.type
_entity.pdbx_description
1 polymer ?
#
loop_
_entity_poly.entity_id
_entity_poly.type
_entity_poly.pdbx_seq_one_letter_code
_entity_poly.pdbx_strand_id
1 'polypeptide(L)'
;LLVCSATGFMILMTGSYNVYDNAGGLIVENLKGVEIGPVYTQTAVDTLMPGSGFGSAFVAIALFFFAFTTIMAYYYIAEVNLVYISKKITSGSSSKILTNILRACLLFMTAFGCVKTANLAWTLGDIGVGAMAWLNIIAILALSNVAMKCFNDYEKQMKAGVPRDQIRFDPIKLGIKNADFWEEKNKETIK
;
A
#
# COMPACT_ATOMS: atom_id res chain seq x y z
N LEU A 1 10.92 1.63 0.78
CA LEU A 1 12.00 2.64 0.88
C LEU A 1 13.17 2.32 -0.04
N LEU A 2 13.84 1.17 0.10
CA LEU A 2 15.01 0.81 -0.72
C LEU A 2 14.80 0.98 -2.24
N VAL A 3 13.69 0.47 -2.79
CA VAL A 3 13.41 0.56 -4.24
C VAL A 3 13.22 2.01 -4.69
N CYS A 4 12.40 2.80 -4.00
CA CYS A 4 12.18 4.21 -4.33
C CYS A 4 13.47 5.03 -4.23
N SER A 5 14.29 4.76 -3.20
CA SER A 5 15.59 5.43 -3.02
C SER A 5 16.57 5.06 -4.13
N ALA A 6 16.66 3.78 -4.50
CA ALA A 6 17.52 3.34 -5.61
C ALA A 6 17.11 4.00 -6.94
N THR A 7 15.81 4.05 -7.24
CA THR A 7 15.30 4.74 -8.44
C THR A 7 15.62 6.24 -8.41
N GLY A 8 15.41 6.90 -7.27
CA GLY A 8 15.71 8.33 -7.12
C GLY A 8 17.20 8.64 -7.29
N PHE A 9 18.08 7.88 -6.63
CA PHE A 9 19.53 8.07 -6.78
C PHE A 9 20.02 7.81 -8.19
N MET A 10 19.51 6.77 -8.85
CA MET A 10 19.81 6.51 -10.26
C MET A 10 19.46 7.72 -11.13
N ILE A 11 18.21 8.23 -11.04
CA ILE A 11 17.78 9.41 -11.82
C ILE A 11 18.66 10.64 -11.55
N LEU A 12 19.03 10.87 -10.30
CA LEU A 12 19.86 12.01 -9.90
C LEU A 12 21.30 11.87 -10.42
N MET A 13 21.90 10.68 -10.29
CA MET A 13 23.27 10.43 -10.75
C MET A 13 23.41 10.50 -12.28
N THR A 14 22.37 10.11 -13.02
CA THR A 14 22.36 10.14 -14.48
C THR A 14 21.91 11.49 -15.05
N GLY A 15 21.51 12.45 -14.21
CA GLY A 15 20.98 13.74 -14.65
C GLY A 15 19.66 13.62 -15.43
N SER A 16 18.94 12.51 -15.30
CA SER A 16 17.74 12.22 -16.13
C SER A 16 16.45 12.83 -15.56
N TYR A 17 16.49 14.10 -15.17
CA TYR A 17 15.36 14.82 -14.55
C TYR A 17 15.31 16.28 -15.01
N ASN A 18 14.12 16.88 -14.97
CA ASN A 18 13.97 18.32 -15.10
C ASN A 18 13.58 18.94 -13.75
N VAL A 19 14.01 20.17 -13.52
CA VAL A 19 13.66 20.95 -12.32
C VAL A 19 12.72 22.07 -12.72
N TYR A 20 11.59 22.15 -12.03
CA TYR A 20 10.57 23.17 -12.25
C TYR A 20 10.54 24.15 -11.06
N ASP A 21 10.27 25.41 -11.34
CA ASP A 21 9.98 26.45 -10.35
C ASP A 21 8.52 26.33 -9.85
N ASN A 22 8.20 27.01 -8.74
CA ASN A 22 6.84 27.10 -8.20
C ASN A 22 5.83 27.69 -9.19
N ALA A 23 6.30 28.50 -10.16
CA ALA A 23 5.47 29.04 -11.25
C ALA A 23 5.38 28.11 -12.49
N GLY A 24 6.00 26.93 -12.45
CA GLY A 24 6.04 25.97 -13.57
C GLY A 24 7.10 26.26 -14.63
N GLY A 25 7.95 27.26 -14.43
CA GLY A 25 9.11 27.53 -15.29
C GLY A 25 10.22 26.49 -15.12
N LEU A 26 10.95 26.15 -16.18
CA LEU A 26 12.09 25.23 -16.08
C LEU A 26 13.32 25.94 -15.50
N ILE A 27 13.85 25.44 -14.39
CA ILE A 27 15.10 25.92 -13.77
C ILE A 27 16.30 25.16 -14.38
N VAL A 28 16.15 23.85 -14.56
CA VAL A 28 17.14 22.96 -15.18
C VAL A 28 16.41 22.02 -16.13
N GLU A 29 16.77 22.06 -17.41
CA GLU A 29 16.22 21.18 -18.45
C GLU A 29 17.32 20.22 -18.94
N ASN A 30 17.37 19.01 -18.35
CA ASN A 30 18.27 17.97 -18.82
C ASN A 30 17.61 17.11 -19.92
N LEU A 31 16.28 17.01 -19.92
CA LEU A 31 15.49 16.22 -20.87
C LEU A 31 14.48 17.12 -21.59
N LYS A 32 14.79 17.50 -22.83
CA LYS A 32 13.95 18.44 -23.60
C LYS A 32 12.56 17.89 -23.88
N GLY A 33 11.53 18.64 -23.49
CA GLY A 33 10.12 18.30 -23.77
C GLY A 33 9.60 17.05 -23.04
N VAL A 34 10.33 16.54 -22.03
CA VAL A 34 9.90 15.38 -21.24
C VAL A 34 9.24 15.84 -19.94
N GLU A 35 7.95 15.55 -19.80
CA GLU A 35 7.21 15.77 -18.57
C GLU A 35 7.61 14.78 -17.46
N ILE A 36 7.26 15.14 -16.21
CA ILE A 36 7.51 14.31 -15.04
C ILE A 36 6.82 12.95 -15.23
N GLY A 37 7.58 11.86 -15.13
CA GLY A 37 7.00 10.54 -15.29
C GLY A 37 8.02 9.41 -15.44
N PRO A 38 7.56 8.23 -15.90
CA PRO A 38 8.39 7.02 -16.01
C PRO A 38 9.55 7.19 -17.01
N VAL A 39 9.46 8.18 -17.91
CA VAL A 39 10.51 8.49 -18.89
C VAL A 39 11.82 8.88 -18.20
N TYR A 40 11.79 9.53 -17.03
CA TYR A 40 13.00 9.86 -16.28
C TYR A 40 13.79 8.60 -15.89
N THR A 41 13.08 7.57 -15.43
CA THR A 41 13.67 6.27 -15.11
C THR A 41 14.14 5.54 -16.37
N GLN A 42 13.37 5.59 -17.47
CA GLN A 42 13.75 4.97 -18.74
C GLN A 42 15.07 5.54 -19.25
N THR A 43 15.17 6.86 -19.32
CA THR A 43 16.39 7.54 -19.77
C THR A 43 17.57 7.28 -18.83
N ALA A 44 17.33 7.21 -17.51
CA ALA A 44 18.37 6.88 -16.54
C ALA A 44 18.94 5.47 -16.77
N VAL A 45 18.08 4.47 -17.00
CA VAL A 45 18.52 3.10 -17.30
C VAL A 45 19.20 3.02 -18.67
N ASP A 46 18.75 3.79 -19.65
CA ASP A 46 19.38 3.86 -20.97
C ASP A 46 20.84 4.36 -20.90
N THR A 47 21.21 5.15 -19.89
CA THR A 47 22.62 5.55 -19.69
C THR A 47 23.56 4.39 -19.36
N LEU A 48 23.03 3.27 -18.83
CA LEU A 48 23.82 2.07 -18.54
C LEU A 48 24.17 1.28 -19.81
N MET A 49 23.33 1.35 -20.84
CA MET A 49 23.56 0.74 -22.16
C MET A 49 23.16 1.70 -23.29
N PRO A 50 23.99 2.72 -23.58
CA PRO A 50 23.65 3.78 -24.52
C PRO A 50 23.32 3.24 -25.93
N GLY A 51 22.26 3.76 -26.54
CA GLY A 51 21.93 3.50 -27.95
C GLY A 51 21.17 2.19 -28.25
N SER A 52 20.83 1.39 -27.23
CA SER A 52 20.17 0.09 -27.39
C SER A 52 18.65 0.11 -27.18
N GLY A 53 18.09 1.19 -26.63
CA GLY A 53 16.69 1.28 -26.20
C GLY A 53 16.33 0.32 -25.05
N PHE A 54 17.33 -0.27 -24.40
CA PHE A 54 17.18 -1.29 -23.36
C PHE A 54 16.43 -0.77 -22.14
N GLY A 55 16.65 0.48 -21.73
CA GLY A 55 16.00 1.10 -20.58
C GLY A 55 14.49 1.21 -20.74
N SER A 56 14.01 1.57 -21.93
CA SER A 56 12.58 1.59 -22.23
C SER A 56 11.91 0.22 -22.07
N ALA A 57 12.52 -0.83 -22.62
CA ALA A 57 12.01 -2.21 -22.54
C ALA A 57 12.09 -2.77 -21.12
N PHE A 58 13.21 -2.55 -20.44
CA PHE A 58 13.42 -2.99 -19.06
C PHE A 58 12.38 -2.38 -18.11
N VAL A 59 12.22 -1.05 -18.16
CA VAL A 59 11.26 -0.34 -17.31
C VAL A 59 9.82 -0.76 -17.64
N ALA A 60 9.48 -1.00 -18.91
CA ALA A 60 8.16 -1.50 -19.28
C ALA A 60 7.85 -2.88 -18.67
N ILE A 61 8.79 -3.83 -18.74
CA ILE A 61 8.63 -5.17 -18.14
C ILE A 61 8.55 -5.06 -16.61
N ALA A 62 9.41 -4.26 -15.99
CA ALA A 62 9.39 -4.05 -14.54
C ALA A 62 8.07 -3.43 -14.06
N LEU A 63 7.60 -2.39 -14.76
CA LEU A 63 6.31 -1.73 -14.47
C LEU A 63 5.13 -2.69 -14.65
N PHE A 64 5.17 -3.59 -15.63
CA PHE A 64 4.13 -4.59 -15.81
C PHE A 64 3.98 -5.48 -14.57
N PHE A 65 5.06 -6.08 -14.08
CA PHE A 65 5.01 -6.92 -12.87
C PHE A 65 4.68 -6.12 -11.62
N PHE A 66 5.21 -4.90 -11.50
CA PHE A 66 4.95 -4.04 -10.36
C PHE A 66 3.47 -3.61 -10.30
N ALA A 67 2.91 -3.15 -11.41
CA ALA A 67 1.50 -2.78 -11.50
C ALA A 67 0.59 -3.99 -11.30
N PHE A 68 0.91 -5.13 -11.90
CA PHE A 68 0.12 -6.35 -11.76
C PHE A 68 0.03 -6.83 -10.30
N THR A 69 1.17 -6.93 -9.62
CA THR A 69 1.21 -7.34 -8.20
C THR A 69 0.50 -6.32 -7.30
N THR A 70 0.63 -5.03 -7.61
CA THR A 70 -0.06 -3.96 -6.89
C THR A 70 -1.58 -4.07 -7.05
N ILE A 71 -2.09 -4.23 -8.27
CA ILE A 71 -3.53 -4.38 -8.54
C ILE A 71 -4.09 -5.60 -7.79
N MET A 72 -3.38 -6.73 -7.82
CA MET A 72 -3.79 -7.95 -7.11
C MET A 72 -3.82 -7.76 -5.59
N ALA A 73 -2.82 -7.09 -5.01
CA ALA A 73 -2.79 -6.77 -3.59
C ALA A 73 -3.96 -5.85 -3.17
N TYR A 74 -4.22 -4.79 -3.93
CA TYR A 74 -5.35 -3.89 -3.67
C TYR A 74 -6.69 -4.59 -3.82
N TYR A 75 -6.85 -5.47 -4.82
CA TYR A 75 -8.05 -6.29 -4.96
C TYR A 75 -8.28 -7.17 -3.73
N TYR A 76 -7.23 -7.86 -3.24
CA TYR A 76 -7.33 -8.70 -2.06
C TYR A 76 -7.72 -7.90 -0.80
N ILE A 77 -7.08 -6.75 -0.57
CA ILE A 77 -7.41 -5.86 0.56
C ILE A 77 -8.86 -5.39 0.46
N ALA A 78 -9.32 -5.01 -0.73
CA ALA A 78 -10.69 -4.59 -0.96
C ALA A 78 -11.68 -5.74 -0.73
N GLU A 79 -11.40 -6.95 -1.22
CA GLU A 79 -12.24 -8.13 -1.02
C GLU A 79 -12.39 -8.48 0.47
N VAL A 80 -11.29 -8.51 1.23
CA VAL A 80 -11.35 -8.80 2.67
C VAL A 80 -12.18 -7.76 3.42
N ASN A 81 -11.99 -6.47 3.15
CA ASN A 81 -12.76 -5.39 3.77
C ASN A 81 -14.24 -5.45 3.38
N LEU A 82 -14.52 -5.76 2.12
CA LEU A 82 -15.89 -5.90 1.60
C LEU A 82 -16.62 -7.07 2.25
N VAL A 83 -15.95 -8.23 2.41
CA VAL A 83 -16.48 -9.40 3.09
C VAL A 83 -16.77 -9.09 4.56
N TYR A 84 -15.88 -8.36 5.25
CA TYR A 84 -16.09 -7.94 6.63
C TYR A 84 -17.33 -7.06 6.78
N ILE A 85 -17.48 -6.04 5.92
CA ILE A 85 -18.65 -5.15 5.94
C ILE A 85 -19.93 -5.90 5.54
N SER A 86 -19.86 -6.73 4.50
CA SER A 86 -21.00 -7.50 4.00
C SER A 86 -21.59 -8.44 5.05
N LYS A 87 -20.74 -9.10 5.85
CA LYS A 87 -21.20 -9.94 6.97
C LYS A 87 -22.02 -9.16 7.99
N LYS A 88 -21.74 -7.87 8.19
CA LYS A 88 -22.44 -7.01 9.15
C LYS A 88 -23.73 -6.42 8.58
N ILE A 89 -23.78 -6.11 7.29
CA ILE A 89 -24.92 -5.46 6.62
C ILE A 89 -25.97 -6.48 6.15
N THR A 90 -25.52 -7.58 5.53
CA THR A 90 -26.40 -8.57 4.92
C THR A 90 -26.35 -9.83 5.77
N SER A 91 -27.32 -9.97 6.67
CA SER A 91 -27.49 -11.05 7.66
C SER A 91 -27.37 -12.48 7.08
N GLY A 92 -26.15 -12.90 6.75
CA GLY A 92 -25.80 -14.25 6.28
C GLY A 92 -25.97 -14.54 4.79
N SER A 93 -26.48 -13.65 3.93
CA SER A 93 -26.75 -13.98 2.52
C SER A 93 -25.84 -13.28 1.49
N SER A 94 -25.07 -14.12 0.80
CA SER A 94 -24.37 -13.93 -0.49
C SER A 94 -23.35 -12.79 -0.66
N SER A 95 -22.27 -12.86 0.13
CA SER A 95 -20.98 -12.19 -0.14
C SER A 95 -20.46 -12.37 -1.58
N LYS A 96 -20.88 -13.44 -2.28
CA LYS A 96 -20.46 -13.76 -3.66
C LYS A 96 -20.90 -12.72 -4.70
N ILE A 97 -22.06 -12.10 -4.54
CA ILE A 97 -22.56 -11.09 -5.50
C ILE A 97 -21.74 -9.80 -5.37
N LEU A 98 -21.49 -9.37 -4.14
CA LEU A 98 -20.76 -8.15 -3.85
C LEU A 98 -19.27 -8.26 -4.26
N THR A 99 -18.66 -9.43 -4.05
CA THR A 99 -17.30 -9.72 -4.53
C THR A 99 -17.22 -9.78 -6.06
N ASN A 100 -18.22 -10.34 -6.74
CA ASN A 100 -18.28 -10.30 -8.20
C ASN A 100 -18.45 -8.87 -8.76
N ILE A 101 -19.24 -8.03 -8.09
CA ILE A 101 -19.35 -6.59 -8.43
C ILE A 101 -18.00 -5.91 -8.26
N LEU A 102 -17.29 -6.15 -7.15
CA LEU A 102 -15.94 -5.59 -6.94
C LEU A 102 -14.99 -6.00 -8.08
N ARG A 103 -14.98 -7.28 -8.47
CA ARG A 103 -14.17 -7.77 -9.60
C ARG A 103 -14.52 -7.05 -10.90
N ALA A 104 -15.80 -6.93 -11.21
CA ALA A 104 -16.26 -6.24 -12.42
C ALA A 104 -15.86 -4.75 -12.40
N CYS A 105 -16.03 -4.06 -11.27
CA CYS A 105 -15.60 -2.68 -11.09
C CYS A 105 -14.08 -2.52 -11.24
N LEU A 106 -13.29 -3.43 -10.68
CA LEU A 106 -11.83 -3.36 -10.78
C LEU A 106 -11.34 -3.61 -12.21
N LEU A 107 -11.91 -4.58 -12.92
CA LEU A 107 -11.62 -4.81 -14.34
C LEU A 107 -12.00 -3.60 -15.19
N PHE A 108 -13.17 -3.02 -14.95
CA PHE A 108 -13.61 -1.80 -15.62
C PHE A 108 -12.68 -0.63 -15.34
N MET A 109 -12.33 -0.37 -14.08
CA MET A 109 -11.41 0.71 -13.69
C MET A 109 -10.01 0.52 -14.27
N THR A 110 -9.52 -0.72 -14.37
CA THR A 110 -8.23 -1.02 -15.00
C THR A 110 -8.27 -0.69 -16.49
N ALA A 111 -9.32 -1.12 -17.20
CA ALA A 111 -9.50 -0.79 -18.61
C ALA A 111 -9.68 0.73 -18.84
N PHE A 112 -10.43 1.39 -17.95
CA PHE A 112 -10.64 2.83 -17.96
C PHE A 112 -9.34 3.60 -17.71
N GLY A 113 -8.47 3.08 -16.84
CA GLY A 113 -7.15 3.63 -16.55
C GLY A 113 -6.23 3.67 -17.78
N CYS A 114 -6.38 2.74 -18.73
CA CYS A 114 -5.61 2.74 -19.97
C CYS A 114 -5.97 3.88 -20.94
N VAL A 115 -7.16 4.49 -20.79
CA VAL A 115 -7.70 5.48 -21.74
C VAL A 115 -7.65 6.91 -21.19
N LYS A 116 -7.45 7.08 -19.87
CA LYS A 116 -7.41 8.39 -19.22
C LYS A 116 -5.99 8.89 -19.00
N THR A 117 -5.87 10.20 -18.81
CA THR A 117 -4.58 10.84 -18.51
C THR A 117 -4.07 10.39 -17.14
N ALA A 118 -2.74 10.28 -17.01
CA ALA A 118 -2.11 9.93 -15.75
C ALA A 118 -2.55 10.88 -14.61
N ASN A 119 -2.68 12.17 -14.89
CA ASN A 119 -3.11 13.17 -13.90
C ASN A 119 -4.48 12.87 -13.28
N LEU A 120 -5.46 12.43 -14.08
CA LEU A 120 -6.77 12.07 -13.53
C LEU A 120 -6.69 10.84 -12.60
N ALA A 121 -5.86 9.86 -12.96
CA ALA A 121 -5.64 8.68 -12.14
C ALA A 121 -4.94 9.03 -10.82
N TRP A 122 -3.94 9.91 -10.85
CA TRP A 122 -3.25 10.41 -9.65
C TRP A 122 -4.20 11.18 -8.75
N THR A 123 -4.99 12.14 -9.27
CA THR A 123 -5.94 12.91 -8.47
C THR A 123 -6.97 12.02 -7.78
N LEU A 124 -7.52 11.01 -8.48
CA LEU A 124 -8.47 10.07 -7.88
C LEU A 124 -7.80 9.20 -6.81
N GLY A 125 -6.56 8.77 -7.07
CA GLY A 125 -5.73 8.01 -6.13
C GLY A 125 -5.45 8.79 -4.84
N ASP A 126 -5.03 10.05 -4.95
CA ASP A 126 -4.69 10.89 -3.80
C ASP A 126 -5.90 11.14 -2.89
N ILE A 127 -7.09 11.37 -3.48
CA ILE A 127 -8.33 11.51 -2.71
C ILE A 127 -8.65 10.21 -1.96
N GLY A 128 -8.55 9.06 -2.65
CA GLY A 128 -8.85 7.75 -2.07
C GLY A 128 -7.91 7.36 -0.93
N VAL A 129 -6.59 7.45 -1.18
CA VAL A 129 -5.56 7.14 -0.19
C VAL A 129 -5.58 8.16 0.96
N GLY A 130 -5.79 9.44 0.66
CA GLY A 130 -5.91 10.50 1.67
C GLY A 130 -7.07 10.26 2.62
N ALA A 131 -8.26 9.93 2.10
CA ALA A 131 -9.41 9.59 2.94
C ALA A 131 -9.16 8.35 3.81
N MET A 132 -8.55 7.31 3.24
CA MET A 132 -8.17 6.09 3.97
C MET A 132 -7.15 6.39 5.09
N ALA A 133 -6.16 7.23 4.81
CA ALA A 133 -5.12 7.61 5.76
C ALA A 133 -5.71 8.34 6.96
N TRP A 134 -6.59 9.32 6.74
CA TRP A 134 -7.21 10.09 7.84
C TRP A 134 -8.03 9.20 8.78
N LEU A 135 -8.87 8.31 8.23
CA LEU A 135 -9.66 7.37 9.05
C LEU A 135 -8.75 6.46 9.89
N ASN A 136 -7.68 5.94 9.29
CA ASN A 136 -6.73 5.06 9.98
C ASN A 136 -5.91 5.81 11.04
N ILE A 137 -5.45 7.02 10.77
CA ILE A 137 -4.69 7.83 11.74
C ILE A 137 -5.54 8.13 12.96
N ILE A 138 -6.79 8.57 12.77
CA ILE A 138 -7.71 8.84 13.89
C ILE A 138 -7.93 7.57 14.72
N ALA A 139 -8.15 6.42 14.08
CA ALA A 139 -8.31 5.14 14.76
C ALA A 139 -7.06 4.73 15.55
N ILE A 140 -5.86 4.89 14.97
CA ILE A 140 -4.58 4.60 15.64
C ILE A 140 -4.39 5.51 16.85
N LEU A 141 -4.70 6.81 16.74
CA LEU A 141 -4.60 7.74 17.85
C LEU A 141 -5.57 7.37 18.99
N ALA A 142 -6.81 7.02 18.66
CA ALA A 142 -7.80 6.57 19.66
C ALA A 142 -7.39 5.25 20.34
N LEU A 143 -6.77 4.34 19.60
CA LEU A 143 -6.30 3.03 20.10
C LEU A 143 -4.88 3.05 20.67
N SER A 144 -4.16 4.18 20.58
CA SER A 144 -2.75 4.30 20.96
C SER A 144 -2.46 3.80 22.38
N ASN A 145 -3.31 4.17 23.33
CA ASN A 145 -3.20 3.72 24.73
C ASN A 145 -3.34 2.19 24.86
N VAL A 146 -4.27 1.58 24.11
CA VAL A 146 -4.47 0.12 24.11
C VAL A 146 -3.29 -0.57 23.44
N ALA A 147 -2.85 -0.07 22.29
CA ALA A 147 -1.69 -0.58 21.58
C ALA A 147 -0.42 -0.55 22.45
N MET A 148 -0.18 0.55 23.17
CA MET A 148 0.96 0.66 24.08
C MET A 148 0.85 -0.30 25.27
N LYS A 149 -0.34 -0.55 25.82
CA LYS A 149 -0.54 -1.57 26.86
C LYS A 149 -0.19 -2.97 26.36
N CYS A 150 -0.68 -3.35 25.17
CA CYS A 150 -0.36 -4.63 24.55
C CYS A 150 1.14 -4.76 24.27
N PHE A 151 1.76 -3.70 23.76
CA PHE A 151 3.19 -3.65 23.48
C PHE A 151 4.05 -3.83 24.74
N ASN A 152 3.71 -3.12 25.82
CA ASN A 152 4.43 -3.22 27.09
C ASN A 152 4.28 -4.61 27.72
N ASP A 153 3.12 -5.27 27.59
CA ASP A 153 2.95 -6.64 28.08
C ASP A 153 3.77 -7.64 27.24
N TYR A 154 3.76 -7.50 25.91
CA TYR A 154 4.61 -8.27 25.01
C TYR A 154 6.10 -8.12 25.38
N GLU A 155 6.57 -6.89 25.61
CA GLU A 155 7.95 -6.62 25.98
C GLU A 155 8.31 -7.22 27.35
N LYS A 156 7.40 -7.18 28.33
CA LYS A 156 7.58 -7.84 29.63
C LYS A 156 7.72 -9.35 29.50
N GLN A 157 6.88 -10.00 28.71
CA GLN A 157 6.97 -11.45 28.47
C GLN A 157 8.28 -11.82 27.78
N MET A 158 8.71 -11.03 26.79
CA MET A 158 9.98 -11.23 26.10
C MET A 158 11.18 -11.05 27.04
N LYS A 159 11.16 -10.03 27.92
CA LYS A 159 12.22 -9.80 28.92
C LYS A 159 12.24 -10.86 30.02
N ALA A 160 11.10 -11.46 30.34
CA ALA A 160 11.00 -12.58 31.27
C ALA A 160 11.53 -13.91 30.68
N GLY A 161 12.03 -13.91 29.44
CA GLY A 161 12.60 -15.09 28.80
C GLY A 161 11.54 -16.07 28.27
N VAL A 162 10.28 -15.63 28.13
CA VAL A 162 9.23 -16.47 27.55
C VAL A 162 9.57 -16.75 26.07
N PRO A 163 9.61 -18.02 25.63
CA PRO A 163 9.81 -18.38 24.24
C PRO A 163 8.80 -17.68 23.31
N ARG A 164 9.24 -17.21 22.14
CA ARG A 164 8.39 -16.38 21.24
C ARG A 164 7.09 -17.07 20.82
N ASP A 165 7.09 -18.39 20.72
CA ASP A 165 5.95 -19.25 20.40
C ASP A 165 4.92 -19.34 21.55
N GLN A 166 5.34 -19.06 22.78
CA GLN A 166 4.55 -19.11 24.00
C GLN A 166 4.09 -17.74 24.49
N ILE A 167 4.57 -16.65 23.88
CA ILE A 167 4.03 -15.31 24.16
C ILE A 167 2.55 -15.28 23.77
N ARG A 168 1.70 -14.85 24.70
CA ARG A 168 0.24 -14.84 24.52
C ARG A 168 -0.33 -13.50 24.93
N PHE A 169 -1.32 -13.05 24.17
CA PHE A 169 -2.07 -11.84 24.47
C PHE A 169 -3.26 -12.21 25.36
N ASP A 170 -3.30 -11.66 26.58
CA ASP A 170 -4.41 -11.82 27.51
C ASP A 170 -5.18 -10.48 27.64
N PRO A 171 -6.35 -10.35 26.97
CA PRO A 171 -7.12 -9.12 27.02
C PRO A 171 -7.71 -8.84 28.41
N ILE A 172 -8.03 -9.88 29.20
CA ILE A 172 -8.67 -9.73 30.52
C ILE A 172 -7.65 -9.16 31.51
N LYS A 173 -6.43 -9.72 31.53
CA LYS A 173 -5.33 -9.22 32.36
C LYS A 173 -4.98 -7.76 32.07
N LEU A 174 -5.14 -7.33 30.81
CA LEU A 174 -4.83 -5.98 30.35
C LEU A 174 -6.01 -5.00 30.44
N GLY A 175 -7.19 -5.47 30.86
CA GLY A 175 -8.42 -4.67 30.97
C GLY A 175 -8.95 -4.19 29.62
N ILE A 176 -8.71 -4.94 28.55
CA ILE A 176 -9.13 -4.63 27.17
C ILE A 176 -10.47 -5.32 26.93
N LYS A 177 -11.51 -4.52 26.62
CA LYS A 177 -12.86 -5.01 26.34
C LYS A 177 -13.06 -5.30 24.85
N ASN A 178 -14.05 -6.13 24.51
CA ASN A 178 -14.43 -6.50 23.14
C ASN A 178 -13.33 -7.26 22.36
N ALA A 179 -12.63 -8.17 23.05
CA ALA A 179 -11.57 -9.01 22.48
C ALA A 179 -11.99 -10.49 22.47
N ASP A 180 -13.25 -10.77 22.14
CA ASP A 180 -13.93 -12.06 22.30
C ASP A 180 -13.14 -13.23 21.69
N PHE A 181 -12.59 -13.03 20.49
CA PHE A 181 -11.75 -14.04 19.81
C PHE A 181 -10.53 -14.48 20.66
N TRP A 182 -9.86 -13.53 21.32
CA TRP A 182 -8.68 -13.83 22.14
C TRP A 182 -9.06 -14.42 23.49
N GLU A 183 -10.21 -14.00 24.04
CA GLU A 183 -10.75 -14.60 25.27
C GLU A 183 -11.12 -16.07 25.06
N GLU A 184 -11.78 -16.40 23.95
CA GLU A 184 -12.14 -17.78 23.60
C GLU A 184 -10.89 -18.63 23.33
N LYS A 185 -9.96 -18.12 22.52
CA LYS A 185 -8.71 -18.83 22.20
C LYS A 185 -7.87 -19.16 23.43
N ASN A 186 -7.80 -18.24 24.41
CA ASN A 186 -7.07 -18.50 25.65
C ASN A 186 -7.78 -19.56 26.52
N LYS A 187 -9.12 -19.66 26.48
CA LYS A 187 -9.89 -20.71 27.19
C LYS A 187 -9.67 -22.10 26.59
N GLU A 188 -9.58 -22.21 25.26
CA GLU A 188 -9.36 -23.49 24.57
C GLU A 188 -7.97 -24.09 24.82
N THR A 189 -6.97 -23.26 25.08
CA THR A 189 -5.57 -23.69 25.27
C THR A 189 -5.26 -24.15 26.71
N ILE A 190 -6.18 -23.92 27.66
CA ILE A 190 -6.03 -24.29 29.08
C ILE A 190 -6.63 -25.70 29.37
N LYS A 191 -7.33 -26.30 28.39
CA LYS A 191 -7.80 -27.70 28.45
C LYS A 191 -6.75 -28.66 27.90
#